data_AF-A0A3R6VHC3-F1
#
_entry.id   AF-A0A3R6VHC3-F1
#
_cell.length_a   1.000
_cell.length_b   1.000
_cell.length_c   1.000
_cell.angle_alpha   90.00
_cell.angle_beta   90.00
_cell.angle_gamma   90.00
#
_symmetry.space_group_name_H-M   'P 1'
#
loop_
_entity.id
_entity.type
_entity.pdbx_description
1 polymer ?
#
loop_
_entity_poly.entity_id
_entity_poly.type
_entity_poly.pdbx_seq_one_letter_code
_entity_poly.pdbx_strand_id
1 'polypeptide(L)'
;MDSNLLGGIILKKKALTSALIALLISSTTAAGGVNLVQASGSNHAQSFDFSLPLDNHQQFIQQIAPIAKNAAKQYGLYPSVMMAQAILESDWGTSSASQAPNYNYFGIKGDYNGSAVQMATQEWSPESDYYTINSSFRRYPSMKASFVDNGNLLRSDYYYSGTWRENASTYRDATAWLQGRYATDPEYANKLNQLIKTYNLTQYDGTADNTAPTAATNTANKQTAKLSSDRGRIKLYSPLGVALPSSSLKPGATCTFGETRYINGQKFYRVSTYEWLNADDVVAIN
;
A
#
# COMPACT_ATOMS: atom_id res chain seq x y z
N MET A 1 26.56 34.42 39.93
CA MET A 1 27.18 34.26 38.60
C MET A 1 27.72 32.84 38.55
N ASP A 2 27.17 31.85 37.88
CA ASP A 2 25.96 31.72 37.08
C ASP A 2 25.49 30.26 37.14
N SER A 3 24.19 30.12 37.01
CA SER A 3 23.40 28.90 36.94
C SER A 3 23.48 28.21 35.57
N ASN A 4 23.29 26.88 35.59
CA ASN A 4 22.72 26.01 34.54
C ASN A 4 23.66 25.00 33.86
N LEU A 5 23.80 23.85 34.53
CA LEU A 5 24.01 22.54 33.91
C LEU A 5 22.66 22.01 33.41
N LEU A 6 22.38 22.16 32.12
CA LEU A 6 21.41 21.31 31.42
C LEU A 6 22.10 20.79 30.16
N GLY A 7 22.55 19.52 30.24
CA GLY A 7 23.04 18.76 29.11
C GLY A 7 21.92 18.58 28.09
N GLY A 8 21.93 19.41 27.06
CA GLY A 8 21.12 19.23 25.87
C GLY A 8 21.55 17.96 25.15
N ILE A 9 20.76 16.90 25.30
CA ILE A 9 20.77 15.79 24.36
C ILE A 9 20.28 16.36 23.03
N ILE A 10 21.23 16.74 22.18
CA ILE A 10 20.97 17.06 20.78
C ILE A 10 20.62 15.72 20.11
N LEU A 11 19.34 15.34 20.15
CA LEU A 11 18.78 14.41 19.19
C LEU A 11 18.96 15.07 17.83
N LYS A 12 20.00 14.66 17.10
CA LYS A 12 20.12 14.94 15.67
C LYS A 12 18.86 14.38 15.02
N LYS A 13 17.91 15.25 14.68
CA LYS A 13 16.80 14.94 13.78
C LYS A 13 17.43 14.40 12.51
N LYS A 14 17.50 13.06 12.37
CA LYS A 14 17.77 12.44 11.08
C LYS A 14 16.69 12.98 10.16
N ALA A 15 17.08 13.69 9.11
CA ALA A 15 16.17 14.11 8.07
C ALA A 15 15.46 12.84 7.58
N LEU A 16 14.16 12.73 7.88
CA LEU A 16 13.29 11.68 7.38
C LEU A 16 13.16 11.96 5.89
N THR A 17 14.02 11.32 5.08
CA THR A 17 13.91 11.37 3.63
C THR A 17 12.65 10.62 3.26
N SER A 18 11.57 11.36 3.00
CA SER A 18 10.37 10.85 2.35
C SER A 18 10.81 10.07 1.11
N ALA A 19 10.42 8.81 1.01
CA ALA A 19 10.66 8.04 -0.20
C ALA A 19 9.76 8.62 -1.30
N LEU A 20 10.26 9.62 -2.03
CA LEU A 20 9.68 10.02 -3.32
C LEU A 20 9.96 8.86 -4.27
N ILE A 21 8.99 7.98 -4.48
CA ILE A 21 9.10 6.94 -5.50
C ILE A 21 8.47 7.50 -6.76
N ALA A 22 9.33 7.68 -7.76
CA ALA A 22 8.98 8.23 -9.04
C ALA A 22 8.70 7.09 -10.00
N LEU A 23 7.56 7.20 -10.69
CA LEU A 23 7.03 6.18 -11.57
C LEU A 23 8.00 6.02 -12.76
N LEU A 24 8.69 4.87 -12.79
CA LEU A 24 9.62 4.52 -13.88
C LEU A 24 8.80 3.98 -15.05
N ILE A 25 8.80 4.69 -16.18
CA ILE A 25 8.10 4.25 -17.39
C ILE A 25 9.10 3.54 -18.32
N SER A 26 8.76 2.32 -18.76
CA SER A 26 9.51 1.57 -19.76
C SER A 26 8.98 1.88 -21.16
N SER A 27 9.85 2.20 -22.12
CA SER A 27 9.48 2.25 -23.54
C SER A 27 9.53 0.86 -24.15
N THR A 28 8.40 0.22 -24.43
CA THR A 28 8.39 -1.09 -25.11
C THR A 28 8.17 -0.95 -26.62
N THR A 29 9.16 -1.36 -27.42
CA THR A 29 8.95 -1.76 -28.81
C THR A 29 9.00 -3.30 -28.88
N ALA A 30 7.88 -3.95 -29.20
CA ALA A 30 7.84 -5.39 -29.44
C ALA A 30 7.72 -5.66 -30.95
N ALA A 31 8.74 -6.31 -31.53
CA ALA A 31 8.73 -6.85 -32.88
C ALA A 31 9.30 -8.28 -32.88
N GLY A 32 8.62 -9.19 -33.59
CA GLY A 32 9.02 -10.58 -33.82
C GLY A 32 7.79 -11.49 -33.60
N GLY A 33 7.18 -12.14 -34.60
CA GLY A 33 7.75 -12.78 -35.78
C GLY A 33 7.78 -14.29 -35.50
N VAL A 34 6.70 -15.01 -35.82
CA VAL A 34 6.57 -16.45 -35.55
C VAL A 34 6.75 -17.23 -36.85
N ASN A 35 7.75 -18.11 -36.90
CA ASN A 35 7.92 -19.11 -37.96
C ASN A 35 7.20 -20.41 -37.56
N LEU A 36 6.37 -20.93 -38.46
CA LEU A 36 5.69 -22.22 -38.32
C LEU A 36 6.55 -23.32 -38.95
N VAL A 37 6.87 -24.37 -38.18
CA VAL A 37 7.39 -25.65 -38.70
C VAL A 37 6.42 -26.76 -38.31
N GLN A 38 6.09 -27.58 -39.30
CA GLN A 38 5.13 -28.69 -39.25
C GLN A 38 5.89 -30.01 -39.02
N ALA A 39 5.43 -30.87 -38.11
CA ALA A 39 5.84 -32.28 -38.07
C ALA A 39 4.74 -33.19 -37.49
N SER A 40 4.56 -34.33 -38.15
CA SER A 40 3.55 -35.37 -37.93
C SER A 40 4.10 -36.52 -37.08
N GLY A 41 3.25 -37.19 -36.28
CA GLY A 41 3.43 -38.61 -35.92
C GLY A 41 3.23 -39.06 -34.46
N SER A 42 2.07 -39.68 -34.21
CA SER A 42 1.85 -40.95 -33.45
C SER A 42 1.99 -41.04 -31.92
N ASN A 43 0.83 -40.94 -31.25
CA ASN A 43 0.29 -41.75 -30.12
C ASN A 43 1.23 -42.34 -29.05
N HIS A 44 1.42 -41.57 -27.96
CA HIS A 44 1.59 -42.08 -26.60
C HIS A 44 0.67 -41.29 -25.67
N ALA A 45 -0.06 -41.99 -24.79
CA ALA A 45 -1.09 -41.45 -23.91
C ALA A 45 -0.64 -40.14 -23.25
N GLN A 46 -1.14 -39.02 -23.76
CA GLN A 46 -0.84 -37.69 -23.23
C GLN A 46 -1.69 -37.52 -21.96
N SER A 47 -1.05 -37.43 -20.81
CA SER A 47 -1.58 -36.63 -19.71
C SER A 47 -1.93 -35.26 -20.29
N PHE A 48 -3.21 -34.88 -20.26
CA PHE A 48 -3.61 -33.54 -20.66
C PHE A 48 -3.11 -32.56 -19.61
N ASP A 49 -1.85 -32.15 -19.76
CA ASP A 49 -1.30 -31.00 -19.05
C ASP A 49 -2.03 -29.77 -19.60
N PHE A 50 -3.06 -29.34 -18.88
CA PHE A 50 -3.82 -28.14 -19.21
C PHE A 50 -3.03 -26.90 -18.79
N SER A 51 -1.79 -26.78 -19.26
CA SER A 51 -1.01 -25.56 -19.20
C SER A 51 -1.45 -24.68 -20.37
N LEU A 52 -2.63 -24.05 -20.24
CA LEU A 52 -2.91 -22.87 -21.06
C LEU A 52 -1.77 -21.86 -20.82
N PRO A 53 -1.23 -21.21 -21.87
CA PRO A 53 -0.25 -20.16 -21.69
C PRO A 53 -0.85 -19.12 -20.75
N LEU A 54 -0.31 -19.04 -19.53
CA LEU A 54 -0.66 -17.97 -18.61
C LEU A 54 -0.28 -16.66 -19.31
N ASP A 55 -1.19 -15.68 -19.30
CA ASP A 55 -0.81 -14.35 -19.72
C ASP A 55 0.41 -13.87 -18.91
N ASN A 56 1.25 -13.01 -19.49
CA ASN A 56 2.49 -12.56 -18.86
C ASN A 56 2.25 -11.96 -17.45
N HIS A 57 1.05 -11.41 -17.22
CA HIS A 57 0.64 -10.85 -15.93
C HIS A 57 0.46 -11.94 -14.87
N GLN A 58 -0.22 -13.02 -15.20
CA GLN A 58 -0.47 -14.15 -14.31
C GLN A 58 0.82 -14.92 -14.02
N GLN A 59 1.74 -15.02 -14.98
CA GLN A 59 3.09 -15.56 -14.75
C GLN A 59 3.84 -14.73 -13.70
N PHE A 60 3.84 -13.40 -13.85
CA PHE A 60 4.47 -12.51 -12.89
C PHE A 60 3.83 -12.61 -11.50
N ILE A 61 2.49 -12.64 -11.42
CA ILE A 61 1.75 -12.85 -10.17
C ILE A 61 2.16 -14.15 -9.48
N GLN A 62 2.21 -15.26 -10.21
CA GLN A 62 2.61 -16.56 -9.66
C GLN A 62 4.06 -16.56 -9.18
N GLN A 63 4.95 -15.86 -9.89
CA GLN A 63 6.35 -15.72 -9.50
C GLN A 63 6.50 -14.95 -8.18
N ILE A 64 5.81 -13.82 -8.02
CA ILE A 64 5.97 -12.96 -6.85
C ILE A 64 5.14 -13.43 -5.64
N ALA A 65 4.03 -14.14 -5.84
CA ALA A 65 3.11 -14.54 -4.77
C ALA A 65 3.80 -15.22 -3.56
N PRO A 66 4.62 -16.29 -3.72
CA PRO A 66 5.29 -16.91 -2.58
C PRO A 66 6.31 -15.98 -1.89
N ILE A 67 6.94 -15.07 -2.64
CA ILE A 67 7.92 -14.11 -2.12
C ILE A 67 7.18 -13.05 -1.28
N ALA A 68 6.12 -12.47 -1.84
CA ALA A 68 5.28 -11.46 -1.20
C ALA A 68 4.62 -12.00 0.07
N LYS A 69 4.06 -13.22 0.04
CA LYS A 69 3.47 -13.85 1.22
C LYS A 69 4.47 -13.98 2.36
N ASN A 70 5.67 -14.45 2.07
CA ASN A 70 6.71 -14.63 3.08
C ASN A 70 7.20 -13.28 3.65
N ALA A 71 7.51 -12.31 2.78
CA ALA A 71 7.95 -10.99 3.20
C ALA A 71 6.85 -10.25 3.98
N ALA A 72 5.63 -10.18 3.46
CA ALA A 72 4.53 -9.51 4.14
C ALA A 72 4.18 -10.17 5.49
N LYS A 73 4.25 -11.50 5.60
CA LYS A 73 4.08 -12.20 6.89
C LYS A 73 5.15 -11.78 7.91
N GLN A 74 6.41 -11.73 7.50
CA GLN A 74 7.53 -11.31 8.36
C GLN A 74 7.32 -9.90 8.93
N TYR A 75 6.72 -9.00 8.15
CA TYR A 75 6.52 -7.60 8.52
C TYR A 75 5.07 -7.24 8.87
N GLY A 76 4.16 -8.21 9.04
CA GLY A 76 2.74 -7.95 9.38
C GLY A 76 2.00 -7.03 8.40
N LEU A 77 2.27 -7.18 7.11
CA LEU A 77 1.67 -6.40 6.02
C LEU A 77 0.69 -7.27 5.22
N TYR A 78 -0.07 -6.64 4.32
CA TYR A 78 -0.93 -7.34 3.36
C TYR A 78 -0.10 -7.84 2.16
N PRO A 79 -0.01 -9.17 1.92
CA PRO A 79 0.54 -9.71 0.67
C PRO A 79 -0.06 -9.08 -0.58
N SER A 80 -1.38 -8.87 -0.61
CA SER A 80 -2.10 -8.25 -1.73
C SER A 80 -1.60 -6.84 -2.06
N VAL A 81 -1.35 -6.02 -1.05
CA VAL A 81 -0.80 -4.66 -1.20
C VAL A 81 0.62 -4.71 -1.71
N MET A 82 1.48 -5.56 -1.11
CA MET A 82 2.88 -5.70 -1.54
C MET A 82 2.98 -6.20 -3.00
N MET A 83 2.13 -7.15 -3.39
CA MET A 83 2.07 -7.63 -4.78
C MET A 83 1.58 -6.54 -5.73
N ALA A 84 0.55 -5.77 -5.36
CA ALA A 84 0.05 -4.68 -6.19
C ALA A 84 1.08 -3.56 -6.37
N GLN A 85 1.83 -3.22 -5.32
CA GLN A 85 2.95 -2.29 -5.43
C GLN A 85 4.00 -2.84 -6.37
N ALA A 86 4.45 -4.09 -6.19
CA ALA A 86 5.43 -4.69 -7.09
C ALA A 86 4.97 -4.68 -8.56
N ILE A 87 3.71 -5.01 -8.84
CA ILE A 87 3.14 -4.97 -10.19
C ILE A 87 3.21 -3.55 -10.77
N LEU A 88 2.74 -2.55 -10.03
CA LEU A 88 2.67 -1.17 -10.48
C LEU A 88 4.05 -0.55 -10.68
N GLU A 89 4.93 -0.67 -9.70
CA GLU A 89 6.24 0.00 -9.66
C GLU A 89 7.26 -0.63 -10.63
N SER A 90 7.09 -1.91 -10.96
CA SER A 90 8.01 -2.63 -11.85
C SER A 90 7.52 -2.78 -13.28
N ASP A 91 6.32 -2.26 -13.59
CA ASP A 91 5.63 -2.51 -14.85
C ASP A 91 5.60 -4.01 -15.17
N TRP A 92 4.99 -4.79 -14.27
CA TRP A 92 4.93 -6.26 -14.37
C TRP A 92 6.30 -6.95 -14.42
N GLY A 93 7.31 -6.37 -13.77
CA GLY A 93 8.68 -6.88 -13.74
C GLY A 93 9.49 -6.61 -15.02
N THR A 94 8.99 -5.76 -15.91
CA THR A 94 9.64 -5.45 -17.18
C THR A 94 10.48 -4.18 -17.14
N SER A 95 10.38 -3.36 -16.09
CA SER A 95 11.16 -2.13 -15.97
C SER A 95 12.66 -2.41 -15.85
N SER A 96 13.49 -1.55 -16.43
CA SER A 96 14.95 -1.65 -16.35
C SER A 96 15.48 -1.67 -14.90
N ALA A 97 14.73 -1.09 -13.96
CA ALA A 97 15.08 -1.12 -12.53
C ALA A 97 14.78 -2.48 -11.89
N SER A 98 13.73 -3.17 -12.34
CA SER A 98 13.31 -4.46 -11.80
C SER A 98 14.02 -5.65 -12.45
N GLN A 99 14.47 -5.51 -13.70
CA GLN A 99 15.23 -6.54 -14.39
C GLN A 99 16.65 -6.71 -13.83
N ALA A 100 17.25 -7.86 -14.13
CA ALA A 100 18.66 -8.09 -13.84
C ALA A 100 19.53 -7.03 -14.55
N PRO A 101 20.58 -6.51 -13.91
CA PRO A 101 21.13 -6.92 -12.60
C PRO A 101 20.61 -6.09 -11.41
N ASN A 102 19.51 -5.35 -11.57
CA ASN A 102 19.06 -4.33 -10.62
C ASN A 102 18.07 -4.85 -9.55
N TYR A 103 17.08 -5.64 -9.98
CA TYR A 103 16.10 -6.31 -9.13
C TYR A 103 15.28 -5.41 -8.19
N ASN A 104 15.10 -4.13 -8.52
CA ASN A 104 14.30 -3.17 -7.75
C ASN A 104 12.85 -3.16 -8.24
N TYR A 105 11.99 -3.95 -7.60
CA TYR A 105 10.58 -4.12 -7.98
C TYR A 105 9.65 -3.06 -7.38
N PHE A 106 10.17 -2.16 -6.56
CA PHE A 106 9.37 -1.23 -5.74
C PHE A 106 9.77 0.24 -5.95
N GLY A 107 10.68 0.52 -6.88
CA GLY A 107 11.16 1.87 -7.18
C GLY A 107 11.87 2.56 -6.00
N ILE A 108 12.40 1.80 -5.03
CA ILE A 108 12.96 2.39 -3.80
C ILE A 108 14.27 3.11 -4.12
N LYS A 109 14.34 4.41 -3.79
CA LYS A 109 15.52 5.25 -3.96
C LYS A 109 16.60 5.01 -2.90
N GLY A 110 17.83 5.43 -3.21
CA GLY A 110 19.01 5.33 -2.36
C GLY A 110 19.94 4.18 -2.77
N ASP A 111 20.58 3.57 -1.78
CA ASP A 111 21.42 2.38 -1.93
C ASP A 111 20.94 1.24 -1.01
N TYR A 112 21.26 0.01 -1.41
CA TYR A 112 21.08 -1.19 -0.60
C TYR A 112 22.45 -1.79 -0.30
N ASN A 113 22.91 -1.66 0.95
CA ASN A 113 24.26 -2.08 1.37
C ASN A 113 25.37 -1.54 0.46
N GLY A 114 25.30 -0.24 0.11
CA GLY A 114 26.23 0.42 -0.80
C GLY A 114 26.01 0.14 -2.29
N SER A 115 25.02 -0.68 -2.66
CA SER A 115 24.67 -0.96 -4.06
C SER A 115 23.52 -0.10 -4.55
N ALA A 116 23.76 0.65 -5.63
CA ALA A 116 22.77 1.50 -6.28
C ALA A 116 22.94 1.52 -7.81
N VAL A 117 21.93 2.04 -8.50
CA VAL A 117 21.94 2.32 -9.95
C VAL A 117 21.37 3.71 -10.19
N GLN A 118 22.01 4.50 -11.06
CA GLN A 118 21.51 5.80 -11.49
C GLN A 118 20.57 5.62 -12.67
N MET A 119 19.36 6.15 -12.56
CA MET A 119 18.34 6.04 -13.60
C MET A 119 17.53 7.32 -13.71
N ALA A 120 17.14 7.66 -14.93
CA ALA A 120 16.15 8.71 -15.17
C ALA A 120 14.80 8.27 -14.59
N THR A 121 14.09 9.19 -13.97
CA THR A 121 12.80 8.95 -13.35
C THR A 121 11.90 10.17 -13.45
N GLN A 122 10.59 9.95 -13.53
CA GLN A 122 9.61 11.02 -13.67
C GLN A 122 9.04 11.40 -12.31
N GLU A 123 9.29 12.62 -11.88
CA GLU A 123 8.75 13.21 -10.66
C GLU A 123 7.50 14.04 -10.99
N TRP A 124 6.66 14.28 -9.99
CA TRP A 124 5.58 15.27 -10.07
C TRP A 124 5.77 16.33 -8.98
N SER A 125 5.52 17.59 -9.35
CA SER A 125 5.41 18.71 -8.41
C SER A 125 4.24 19.61 -8.78
N PRO A 126 3.61 20.31 -7.81
CA PRO A 126 2.59 21.30 -8.11
C PRO A 126 3.05 22.41 -9.07
N GLU A 127 4.36 22.71 -9.09
CA GLU A 127 4.92 23.82 -9.86
C GLU A 127 5.30 23.46 -11.30
N SER A 128 5.74 22.22 -11.55
CA SER A 128 6.30 21.80 -12.85
C SER A 128 5.54 20.64 -13.51
N ASP A 129 4.40 20.24 -12.93
CA ASP A 129 3.72 18.99 -13.26
C ASP A 129 4.74 17.83 -13.30
N TYR A 130 4.68 16.97 -14.32
CA TYR A 130 5.61 15.87 -14.49
C TYR A 130 6.93 16.32 -15.14
N TYR A 131 8.07 16.00 -14.52
CA TYR A 131 9.41 16.31 -15.03
C TYR A 131 10.38 15.15 -14.80
N THR A 132 11.44 15.05 -15.59
CA THR A 132 12.41 13.94 -15.52
C THR A 132 13.71 14.38 -14.85
N ILE A 133 14.19 13.59 -13.88
CA ILE A 133 15.50 13.77 -13.23
C ILE A 133 16.26 12.44 -13.16
N ASN A 134 17.58 12.48 -12.99
CA ASN A 134 18.33 11.30 -12.60
C ASN A 134 18.25 11.13 -11.08
N SER A 135 17.93 9.91 -10.64
CA SER A 135 17.89 9.51 -9.23
C SER A 135 18.67 8.22 -8.99
N SER A 136 19.19 8.10 -7.77
CA SER A 136 19.79 6.85 -7.29
C SER A 136 18.69 5.89 -6.82
N PHE A 137 18.67 4.68 -7.37
CA PHE A 137 17.79 3.60 -6.95
C PHE A 137 18.57 2.47 -6.32
N ARG A 138 17.99 1.84 -5.29
CA ARG A 138 18.59 0.67 -4.64
C ARG A 138 18.80 -0.44 -5.67
N ARG A 139 19.95 -1.11 -5.63
CA ARG A 139 20.23 -2.30 -6.43
C ARG A 139 20.32 -3.51 -5.50
N TYR A 140 19.54 -4.54 -5.81
CA TYR A 140 19.43 -5.73 -4.97
C TYR A 140 20.12 -6.94 -5.61
N PRO A 141 20.55 -7.93 -4.81
CA PRO A 141 21.08 -9.19 -5.34
C PRO A 141 20.00 -10.12 -5.89
N SER A 142 18.71 -9.89 -5.57
CA SER A 142 17.60 -10.70 -6.07
C SER A 142 16.25 -10.01 -5.86
N MET A 143 15.23 -10.49 -6.57
CA MET A 143 13.84 -10.11 -6.36
C MET A 143 13.44 -10.26 -4.89
N LYS A 144 13.78 -11.38 -4.24
CA LYS A 144 13.46 -11.62 -2.82
C LYS A 144 14.02 -10.52 -1.90
N ALA A 145 15.26 -10.07 -2.15
CA ALA A 145 15.86 -9.01 -1.35
C ALA A 145 15.08 -7.69 -1.46
N SER A 146 14.57 -7.35 -2.65
CA SER A 146 13.75 -6.16 -2.86
C SER A 146 12.40 -6.24 -2.12
N PHE A 147 11.74 -7.40 -2.10
CA PHE A 147 10.50 -7.61 -1.34
C PHE A 147 10.70 -7.51 0.18
N VAL A 148 11.79 -8.10 0.68
CA VAL A 148 12.15 -7.99 2.11
C VAL A 148 12.44 -6.53 2.47
N ASP A 149 13.15 -5.81 1.62
CA ASP A 149 13.48 -4.40 1.86
C ASP A 149 12.26 -3.47 1.79
N ASN A 150 11.30 -3.73 0.90
CA ASN A 150 10.00 -3.05 0.92
C ASN A 150 9.25 -3.30 2.23
N GLY A 151 9.18 -4.56 2.69
CA GLY A 151 8.58 -4.88 3.98
C GLY A 151 9.26 -4.18 5.15
N ASN A 152 10.60 -4.13 5.14
CA ASN A 152 11.39 -3.39 6.11
C ASN A 152 11.11 -1.88 6.06
N LEU A 153 11.08 -1.27 4.88
CA LEU A 153 10.75 0.16 4.71
C LEU A 153 9.41 0.49 5.35
N LEU A 154 8.37 -0.27 5.03
CA LEU A 154 7.01 -0.06 5.55
C LEU A 154 6.90 -0.34 7.06
N ARG A 155 7.83 -1.11 7.65
CA ARG A 155 7.85 -1.44 9.08
C ARG A 155 8.81 -0.58 9.91
N SER A 156 9.84 -0.01 9.29
CA SER A 156 10.98 0.61 9.98
C SER A 156 10.65 1.85 10.79
N ASP A 157 9.57 2.57 10.43
CA ASP A 157 9.09 3.76 11.12
C ASP A 157 7.55 3.79 11.13
N TYR A 158 6.98 4.45 12.14
CA TYR A 158 5.55 4.71 12.26
C TYR A 158 4.97 5.54 11.11
N TYR A 159 5.81 6.14 10.27
CA TYR A 159 5.38 6.87 9.07
C TYR A 159 4.45 6.04 8.18
N TYR A 160 4.73 4.74 8.02
CA TYR A 160 3.90 3.80 7.26
C TYR A 160 2.99 2.93 8.15
N SER A 161 2.79 3.28 9.43
CA SER A 161 2.06 2.43 10.38
C SER A 161 0.63 2.10 10.01
N GLY A 162 -0.06 2.96 9.26
CA GLY A 162 -1.40 2.64 8.74
C GLY A 162 -1.40 1.61 7.59
N THR A 163 -0.25 1.08 7.18
CA THR A 163 -0.17 -0.08 6.26
C THR A 163 -0.14 -1.42 6.98
N TRP A 164 0.10 -1.41 8.30
CA TRP A 164 0.25 -2.61 9.10
C TRP A 164 -1.11 -3.27 9.32
N ARG A 165 -1.18 -4.60 9.26
CA ARG A 165 -2.46 -5.34 9.38
C ARG A 165 -3.16 -5.10 10.71
N GLU A 166 -2.41 -4.82 11.77
CA GLU A 166 -2.97 -4.46 13.09
C GLU A 166 -3.62 -3.07 13.11
N ASN A 167 -3.27 -2.18 12.18
CA ASN A 167 -3.76 -0.80 12.11
C ASN A 167 -4.72 -0.56 10.93
N ALA A 168 -4.58 -1.34 9.86
CA ALA A 168 -5.43 -1.35 8.67
C ALA A 168 -6.36 -2.57 8.72
N SER A 169 -7.68 -2.34 8.80
CA SER A 169 -8.66 -3.43 8.86
C SER A 169 -8.83 -4.14 7.51
N THR A 170 -8.53 -3.44 6.42
CA THR A 170 -8.60 -3.94 5.05
C THR A 170 -7.38 -3.51 4.25
N TYR A 171 -7.10 -4.20 3.14
CA TYR A 171 -6.07 -3.77 2.19
C TYR A 171 -6.32 -2.33 1.69
N ARG A 172 -7.59 -1.89 1.65
CA ARG A 172 -7.96 -0.53 1.21
C ARG A 172 -7.46 0.53 2.18
N ASP A 173 -7.47 0.23 3.48
CA ASP A 173 -6.92 1.13 4.49
C ASP A 173 -5.41 1.28 4.32
N ALA A 174 -4.72 0.17 4.04
CA ALA A 174 -3.29 0.19 3.77
C ALA A 174 -2.95 0.94 2.47
N THR A 175 -3.68 0.72 1.36
CA THR A 175 -3.43 1.44 0.10
C THR A 175 -3.72 2.94 0.22
N ALA A 176 -4.75 3.33 0.96
CA ALA A 176 -5.01 4.75 1.23
C ALA A 176 -3.93 5.39 2.09
N TRP A 177 -3.34 4.65 3.04
CA TRP A 177 -2.22 5.17 3.83
C TRP A 177 -0.99 5.46 2.97
N LEU A 178 -0.73 4.62 1.96
CA LEU A 178 0.38 4.77 1.02
C LEU A 178 0.24 6.01 0.12
N GLN A 179 -0.97 6.46 -0.20
CA GLN A 179 -1.18 7.63 -1.06
C GLN A 179 -0.64 8.91 -0.41
N GLY A 180 0.16 9.66 -1.16
CA GLY A 180 0.85 10.87 -0.68
C GLY A 180 2.01 10.59 0.29
N ARG A 181 2.33 9.33 0.58
CA ARG A 181 3.45 8.92 1.45
C ARG A 181 4.48 8.05 0.74
N TYR A 182 4.01 7.15 -0.12
CA TYR A 182 4.84 6.28 -0.93
C TYR A 182 5.05 6.88 -2.32
N ALA A 183 3.98 7.42 -2.91
CA ALA A 183 4.01 8.12 -4.19
C ALA A 183 3.26 9.46 -4.07
N THR A 184 3.69 10.45 -4.85
CA THR A 184 3.01 11.76 -4.98
C THR A 184 1.78 11.69 -5.88
N ASP A 185 1.60 10.59 -6.61
CA ASP A 185 0.45 10.33 -7.48
C ASP A 185 -0.88 10.38 -6.70
N PRO A 186 -1.82 11.28 -7.05
CA PRO A 186 -3.11 11.39 -6.38
C PRO A 186 -4.03 10.18 -6.62
N GLU A 187 -3.75 9.32 -7.61
CA GLU A 187 -4.53 8.12 -7.94
C GLU A 187 -3.88 6.83 -7.42
N TYR A 188 -2.80 6.93 -6.63
CA TYR A 188 -2.01 5.77 -6.22
C TYR A 188 -2.84 4.68 -5.53
N ALA A 189 -3.65 5.04 -4.53
CA ALA A 189 -4.48 4.06 -3.84
C ALA A 189 -5.51 3.41 -4.78
N ASN A 190 -6.08 4.18 -5.71
CA ASN A 190 -7.03 3.68 -6.69
C ASN A 190 -6.40 2.67 -7.64
N LYS A 191 -5.19 2.95 -8.14
CA LYS A 191 -4.42 2.03 -8.99
C LYS A 191 -4.13 0.71 -8.28
N LEU A 192 -3.63 0.77 -7.04
CA LEU A 192 -3.39 -0.43 -6.24
C LEU A 192 -4.68 -1.22 -5.99
N ASN A 193 -5.77 -0.55 -5.61
CA ASN A 193 -7.05 -1.19 -5.36
C ASN A 193 -7.63 -1.85 -6.62
N GLN A 194 -7.42 -1.26 -7.81
CA GLN A 194 -7.81 -1.85 -9.08
C GLN A 194 -7.02 -3.11 -9.37
N LEU A 195 -5.68 -3.09 -9.23
CA LEU A 195 -4.85 -4.28 -9.40
C LEU A 195 -5.26 -5.41 -8.44
N ILE A 196 -5.44 -5.08 -7.16
CA ILE A 196 -5.88 -6.05 -6.13
C ILE A 196 -7.21 -6.70 -6.51
N LYS A 197 -8.18 -5.90 -6.98
CA LYS A 197 -9.50 -6.38 -7.38
C LYS A 197 -9.44 -7.20 -8.67
N THR A 198 -8.82 -6.68 -9.72
CA THR A 198 -8.78 -7.29 -11.06
C THR A 198 -8.12 -8.66 -11.03
N TYR A 199 -7.03 -8.81 -10.27
CA TYR A 199 -6.28 -10.06 -10.17
C TYR A 199 -6.60 -10.87 -8.91
N ASN A 200 -7.64 -10.48 -8.17
CA ASN A 200 -8.08 -11.13 -6.93
C ASN A 200 -6.91 -11.38 -5.96
N LEU A 201 -6.04 -10.39 -5.74
CA LEU A 201 -4.81 -10.58 -4.97
C LEU A 201 -5.08 -10.83 -3.47
N THR A 202 -6.27 -10.53 -2.98
CA THR A 202 -6.70 -10.83 -1.60
C THR A 202 -6.69 -12.33 -1.30
N GLN A 203 -6.73 -13.20 -2.31
CA GLN A 203 -6.56 -14.65 -2.11
C GLN A 203 -5.22 -15.01 -1.47
N TYR A 204 -4.21 -14.14 -1.55
CA TYR A 204 -2.88 -14.34 -0.99
C TYR A 204 -2.73 -13.80 0.44
N ASP A 205 -3.69 -13.02 0.96
CA ASP A 205 -3.59 -12.40 2.28
C ASP A 205 -3.70 -13.40 3.44
N GLY A 206 -4.23 -14.59 3.14
CA GLY A 206 -4.57 -15.62 4.11
C GLY A 206 -5.70 -15.19 5.04
N THR A 207 -6.33 -16.16 5.71
CA THR A 207 -7.03 -15.87 6.97
C THR A 207 -5.96 -15.43 7.95
N ALA A 208 -6.04 -14.19 8.45
CA ALA A 208 -5.15 -13.74 9.52
C ALA A 208 -5.19 -14.79 10.63
N ASP A 209 -4.05 -15.42 10.97
CA ASP A 209 -3.96 -16.15 12.22
C ASP A 209 -4.36 -15.17 13.34
N ASN A 210 -5.28 -15.64 14.17
CA ASN A 210 -6.15 -14.84 15.04
C ASN A 210 -5.39 -13.95 16.04
N THR A 211 -5.14 -12.68 15.70
CA THR A 211 -5.00 -11.56 16.67
C THR A 211 -5.35 -10.19 16.05
N ALA A 212 -6.28 -10.16 15.09
CA ALA A 212 -7.06 -8.96 14.79
C ALA A 212 -8.54 -9.38 14.83
N PRO A 213 -9.43 -8.65 15.53
CA PRO A 213 -10.81 -9.07 15.69
C PRO A 213 -11.43 -9.18 14.30
N THR A 214 -11.89 -10.39 14.00
CA THR A 214 -12.64 -10.76 12.80
C THR A 214 -13.66 -9.68 12.46
N ALA A 215 -13.42 -8.98 11.35
CA ALA A 215 -14.46 -8.28 10.62
C ALA A 215 -15.41 -9.34 10.03
N ALA A 216 -16.35 -9.79 10.85
CA ALA A 216 -17.59 -10.34 10.32
C ALA A 216 -18.27 -9.19 9.57
N THR A 217 -18.36 -9.32 8.24
CA THR A 217 -19.24 -8.52 7.40
C THR A 217 -20.69 -8.75 7.82
N ASN A 218 -21.12 -8.06 8.87
CA ASN A 218 -22.53 -7.86 9.16
C ASN A 218 -22.99 -6.59 8.45
N THR A 219 -23.26 -6.72 7.15
CA THR A 219 -24.05 -5.74 6.39
C THR A 219 -25.49 -5.59 6.94
N ALA A 220 -25.86 -6.34 7.99
CA ALA A 220 -27.21 -6.38 8.55
C ALA A 220 -27.52 -5.31 9.64
N ASN A 221 -26.54 -4.60 10.23
CA ASN A 221 -26.81 -3.67 11.35
C ASN A 221 -26.24 -2.26 11.12
N LYS A 222 -26.61 -1.58 10.03
CA LYS A 222 -26.37 -0.13 9.94
C LYS A 222 -27.32 0.61 10.89
N GLN A 223 -26.77 1.29 11.88
CA GLN A 223 -27.51 2.13 12.82
C GLN A 223 -27.42 3.60 12.39
N THR A 224 -28.36 4.40 12.85
CA THR A 224 -28.47 5.82 12.52
C THR A 224 -28.25 6.66 13.77
N ALA A 225 -27.21 7.49 13.78
CA ALA A 225 -26.91 8.41 14.86
C ALA A 225 -27.41 9.83 14.54
N LYS A 226 -28.08 10.47 15.50
CA LYS A 226 -28.36 11.91 15.49
C LYS A 226 -27.22 12.64 16.23
N LEU A 227 -26.65 13.64 15.58
CA LEU A 227 -25.53 14.41 16.12
C LEU A 227 -25.99 15.58 16.99
N SER A 228 -25.11 16.03 17.88
CA SER A 228 -25.38 17.19 18.70
C SER A 228 -25.59 18.46 17.87
N SER A 229 -26.54 19.29 18.28
CA SER A 229 -26.83 20.60 17.67
C SER A 229 -26.28 21.78 18.48
N ASP A 230 -25.75 21.52 19.67
CA ASP A 230 -25.22 22.53 20.61
C ASP A 230 -23.76 22.93 20.32
N ARG A 231 -23.09 22.20 19.43
CA ARG A 231 -21.68 22.38 19.06
C ARG A 231 -21.55 22.94 17.65
N GLY A 232 -20.37 23.51 17.37
CA GLY A 232 -19.95 23.84 16.00
C GLY A 232 -19.85 22.60 15.11
N ARG A 233 -19.28 22.73 13.91
CA ARG A 233 -19.13 21.57 12.99
C ARG A 233 -18.52 20.36 13.71
N ILE A 234 -19.15 19.20 13.55
CA ILE A 234 -18.77 17.96 14.23
C ILE A 234 -17.53 17.40 13.55
N LYS A 235 -16.44 17.28 14.30
CA LYS A 235 -15.15 16.81 13.77
C LYS A 235 -15.22 15.32 13.45
N LEU A 236 -14.61 14.94 12.33
CA LEU A 236 -14.37 13.54 12.02
C LEU A 236 -12.90 13.22 12.26
N TYR A 237 -12.63 11.96 12.57
CA TYR A 237 -11.33 11.47 12.99
C TYR A 237 -10.87 10.35 12.06
N SER A 238 -9.56 10.24 11.88
CA SER A 238 -8.95 9.11 11.22
C SER A 238 -9.12 7.82 12.05
N PRO A 239 -8.83 6.64 11.49
CA PRO A 239 -8.82 5.38 12.25
C PRO A 239 -7.87 5.35 13.47
N LEU A 240 -6.94 6.32 13.56
CA LEU A 240 -6.00 6.51 14.67
C LEU A 240 -6.43 7.62 15.65
N GLY A 241 -7.63 8.19 15.48
CA GLY A 241 -8.16 9.21 16.39
C GLY A 241 -7.58 10.60 16.18
N VAL A 242 -6.95 10.85 15.03
CA VAL A 242 -6.46 12.18 14.66
C VAL A 242 -7.58 12.94 13.96
N ALA A 243 -7.91 14.14 14.44
CA ALA A 243 -8.93 14.98 13.82
C ALA A 243 -8.56 15.31 12.36
N LEU A 244 -9.52 15.12 11.45
CA LEU A 244 -9.36 15.39 10.03
C LEU A 244 -9.71 16.86 9.74
N PRO A 245 -8.76 17.70 9.29
CA PRO A 245 -8.96 19.14 9.18
C PRO A 245 -10.02 19.55 8.14
N SER A 246 -10.21 18.74 7.10
CA SER A 246 -11.14 19.02 5.99
C SER A 246 -12.44 18.22 6.07
N SER A 247 -12.63 17.39 7.10
CA SER A 247 -13.78 16.48 7.23
C SER A 247 -14.57 16.79 8.49
N SER A 248 -15.84 17.15 8.30
CA SER A 248 -16.75 17.45 9.40
C SER A 248 -18.21 17.36 8.98
N LEU A 249 -19.09 17.08 9.93
CA LEU A 249 -20.54 17.03 9.72
C LEU A 249 -21.21 18.30 10.25
N LYS A 250 -22.39 18.62 9.68
CA LYS A 250 -23.21 19.73 10.17
C LYS A 250 -23.75 19.38 11.57
N PRO A 251 -23.85 20.35 12.49
CA PRO A 251 -24.54 20.14 13.77
C PRO A 251 -25.98 19.65 13.54
N GLY A 252 -26.45 18.74 14.39
CA GLY A 252 -27.80 18.17 14.27
C GLY A 252 -28.01 17.22 13.09
N ALA A 253 -26.97 16.95 12.29
CA ALA A 253 -27.08 16.02 11.17
C ALA A 253 -27.36 14.59 11.65
N THR A 254 -27.78 13.76 10.70
CA THR A 254 -27.97 12.34 10.91
C THR A 254 -26.94 11.59 10.07
N CYS A 255 -26.24 10.61 10.66
CA CYS A 255 -25.27 9.78 9.95
C CYS A 255 -25.51 8.29 10.21
N THR A 256 -25.21 7.46 9.23
CA THR A 256 -25.26 6.00 9.39
C THR A 256 -23.88 5.47 9.76
N PHE A 257 -23.83 4.47 10.64
CA PHE A 257 -22.60 3.78 10.99
C PHE A 257 -22.85 2.29 11.09
N GLY A 258 -21.84 1.49 10.76
CA GLY A 258 -21.91 0.02 10.83
C GLY A 258 -20.86 -0.60 11.76
N GLU A 259 -19.87 0.18 12.19
CA GLU A 259 -18.76 -0.30 13.00
C GLU A 259 -18.52 0.66 14.17
N THR A 260 -18.17 0.09 15.31
CA THR A 260 -17.74 0.81 16.51
C THR A 260 -16.31 0.43 16.83
N ARG A 261 -15.49 1.40 17.26
CA ARG A 261 -14.11 1.18 17.71
C ARG A 261 -13.81 2.01 18.95
N TYR A 262 -12.88 1.56 19.79
CA TYR A 262 -12.27 2.40 20.80
C TYR A 262 -10.91 2.89 20.32
N ILE A 263 -10.69 4.20 20.35
CA ILE A 263 -9.41 4.83 20.01
C ILE A 263 -8.97 5.63 21.22
N ASN A 264 -7.82 5.30 21.80
CA ASN A 264 -7.31 5.91 23.03
C ASN A 264 -8.32 5.92 24.20
N GLY A 265 -9.12 4.84 24.32
CA GLY A 265 -10.16 4.71 25.35
C GLY A 265 -11.48 5.45 25.05
N GLN A 266 -11.54 6.25 24.00
CA GLN A 266 -12.76 6.92 23.55
C GLN A 266 -13.48 6.08 22.49
N LYS A 267 -14.82 6.06 22.53
CA LYS A 267 -15.64 5.29 21.60
C LYS A 267 -15.90 6.09 20.31
N PHE A 268 -15.79 5.45 19.16
CA PHE A 268 -16.02 6.03 17.85
C PHE A 268 -16.92 5.17 16.97
N TYR A 269 -17.67 5.82 16.08
CA TYR A 269 -18.54 5.21 15.09
C TYR A 269 -18.02 5.47 13.68
N ARG A 270 -17.91 4.42 12.86
CA ARG A 270 -17.42 4.55 11.47
C ARG A 270 -18.54 5.10 10.58
N VAL A 271 -18.40 6.35 10.14
CA VAL A 271 -19.38 7.03 9.26
C VAL A 271 -19.00 6.98 7.79
N SER A 272 -17.72 6.77 7.48
CA SER A 272 -17.22 6.47 6.14
C SER A 272 -15.98 5.58 6.19
N THR A 273 -15.38 5.27 5.04
CA THR A 273 -14.19 4.42 4.97
C THR A 273 -13.07 4.89 5.90
N TYR A 274 -12.86 6.22 6.02
CA TYR A 274 -11.77 6.83 6.80
C TYR A 274 -12.20 7.83 7.86
N GLU A 275 -13.50 8.02 8.02
CA GLU A 275 -14.03 9.02 8.94
C GLU A 275 -14.76 8.33 10.08
N TRP A 276 -14.29 8.65 11.27
CA TRP A 276 -14.81 8.17 12.54
C TRP A 276 -15.40 9.34 13.29
N LEU A 277 -16.59 9.14 13.81
CA LEU A 277 -17.32 10.09 14.63
C LEU A 277 -17.09 9.74 16.09
N ASN A 278 -16.69 10.70 16.93
CA ASN A 278 -16.60 10.46 18.37
C ASN A 278 -18.01 10.26 18.94
N ALA A 279 -18.19 9.22 19.76
CA ALA A 279 -19.48 8.91 20.36
C ALA A 279 -20.00 10.03 21.26
N ASP A 280 -19.13 10.87 21.80
CA ASP A 280 -19.51 12.04 22.60
C ASP A 280 -20.25 13.10 21.78
N ASP A 281 -20.17 13.06 20.44
CA ASP A 281 -20.90 13.96 19.54
C ASP A 281 -22.30 13.41 19.14
N VAL A 282 -22.68 12.21 19.61
CA VAL A 282 -23.96 11.56 19.31
C VAL A 282 -24.95 11.76 20.45
N VAL A 283 -26.15 12.27 20.13
CA VAL A 283 -27.22 12.50 21.12
C VAL A 283 -28.28 11.39 21.14
N ALA A 284 -28.44 10.65 20.05
CA ALA A 284 -29.36 9.51 19.97
C ALA A 284 -28.92 8.52 18.88
N ILE A 285 -29.23 7.23 19.07
CA ILE A 285 -29.00 6.16 18.09
C ILE A 285 -30.34 5.44 17.86
N ASN A 286 -30.72 5.29 16.60
CA ASN A 286 -31.90 4.55 16.13
C ASN A 286 -31.49 3.39 15.23
#